data_AF-I2CS71-F1
#
_entry.id   AF-I2CS71-F1
#
_cell.length_a   1.000
_cell.length_b   1.000
_cell.length_c   1.000
_cell.angle_alpha   90.00
_cell.angle_beta   90.00
_cell.angle_gamma   90.00
#
_symmetry.space_group_name_H-M   'P 1'
#
loop_
_entity.id
_entity.type
_entity.pdbx_description
1 polymer ?
#
loop_
_entity_poly.entity_id
_entity_poly.type
_entity_poly.pdbx_seq_one_letter_code
_entity_poly.pdbx_strand_id
1 'polypeptide(L)' 'MQVTDGPGKGQAVEAVLIPMVRGPEQRPRFTLCVSSQSGCAMACAFCHTGKMGLLTSLTAGQIVSQWVLARRLGRG' A
#
# COMPACT_ATOMS: atom_id res chain seq x y z
N MET A 1 -6.69 -1.03 3.76
CA MET A 1 -6.73 -2.40 4.31
C MET A 1 -6.21 -2.39 5.75
N GLN A 2 -6.70 -3.28 6.61
CA GLN A 2 -6.16 -3.43 7.97
C GLN A 2 -4.95 -4.37 7.94
N VAL A 3 -3.85 -3.98 8.59
CA VAL A 3 -2.69 -4.85 8.78
C VAL A 3 -2.84 -5.60 10.10
N THR A 4 -2.91 -6.93 10.00
CA THR A 4 -3.37 -7.79 11.09
C THR A 4 -2.27 -8.59 11.77
N ASP A 5 -0.98 -8.43 11.44
CA ASP A 5 0.11 -9.21 12.04
C ASP A 5 1.27 -8.31 12.49
N GLY A 6 1.91 -8.63 13.62
CA GLY A 6 3.08 -7.90 14.15
C GLY A 6 2.77 -6.67 15.02
N PRO A 7 3.81 -5.93 15.46
CA PRO A 7 3.66 -4.66 16.18
C PRO A 7 2.87 -3.65 15.33
N GLY A 8 1.93 -2.92 15.94
CA GLY A 8 1.02 -2.03 15.20
C GLY A 8 -0.21 -2.73 14.57
N LYS A 9 -0.51 -3.96 15.01
CA LYS A 9 -1.72 -4.72 14.68
C LYS A 9 -2.98 -3.84 14.77
N GLY A 10 -3.80 -3.85 13.72
CA GLY A 10 -5.06 -3.10 13.66
C GLY A 10 -4.94 -1.68 13.10
N GLN A 11 -3.72 -1.20 12.82
CA GLN A 11 -3.55 0.06 12.10
C GLN A 11 -3.96 -0.09 10.63
N ALA A 12 -4.54 0.96 10.06
CA ALA A 12 -4.93 0.98 8.66
C ALA A 12 -3.79 1.53 7.80
N VAL A 13 -3.60 0.92 6.62
CA VAL A 13 -2.76 1.44 5.55
C VAL A 13 -3.48 1.33 4.22
N GLU A 14 -3.00 2.08 3.23
CA GLU A 14 -3.54 2.09 1.87
C GLU A 14 -2.65 1.30 0.91
N ALA A 15 -3.27 0.71 -0.09
CA ALA A 15 -2.59 0.06 -1.22
C ALA A 15 -3.45 0.28 -2.47
N VAL A 16 -2.83 0.65 -3.59
CA VAL A 16 -3.55 1.04 -4.81
C VAL A 16 -3.01 0.24 -5.99
N LEU A 17 -3.90 -0.55 -6.61
CA LEU A 17 -3.60 -1.27 -7.85
C LEU A 17 -4.04 -0.42 -9.05
N ILE A 18 -3.09 -0.06 -9.90
CA ILE A 18 -3.32 0.83 -11.04
C ILE A 18 -3.10 0.03 -12.34
N PRO A 19 -4.16 -0.23 -13.13
CA PRO A 19 -4.01 -0.82 -14.46
C PRO A 19 -3.47 0.23 -15.44
N MET A 20 -2.31 -0.05 -16.02
CA MET A 20 -1.65 0.79 -17.01
C MET A 20 -2.06 0.32 -18.41
N VAL A 21 -3.25 0.72 -18.85
CA VAL A 21 -3.80 0.40 -20.18
C VAL A 21 -3.37 1.47 -21.18
N ARG A 22 -2.68 1.08 -22.25
CA ARG A 22 -2.14 2.00 -23.28
C ARG A 22 -2.73 1.77 -24.68
N GLY A 23 -3.58 0.76 -24.85
CA GLY A 23 -4.20 0.41 -26.12
C GLY A 23 -4.58 -1.07 -26.16
N PRO A 24 -5.46 -1.48 -27.09
CA PRO A 24 -6.05 -2.82 -27.12
C PRO A 24 -5.04 -3.94 -27.43
N GLU A 25 -3.94 -3.65 -28.14
CA GLU A 25 -2.94 -4.66 -28.50
C GLU A 25 -1.82 -4.83 -27.46
N GLN A 26 -1.77 -3.96 -26.45
CA GLN A 26 -0.72 -4.01 -25.44
C GLN A 26 -1.14 -4.89 -24.27
N ARG A 27 -0.23 -5.78 -23.84
CA ARG A 27 -0.44 -6.57 -22.63
C ARG A 27 -0.66 -5.63 -21.44
N PRO A 28 -1.69 -5.87 -20.60
CA PRO A 28 -1.97 -5.03 -19.46
C PRO A 28 -0.79 -5.09 -18.49
N ARG A 29 -0.28 -3.91 -18.12
CA ARG A 29 0.69 -3.76 -17.02
C ARG A 29 -0.05 -3.25 -15.80
N PHE A 30 0.36 -3.72 -14.63
CA PHE A 30 -0.18 -3.25 -13.37
C PHE A 30 0.93 -2.65 -12.53
N THR A 31 0.65 -1.50 -11.92
CA THR A 31 1.49 -0.88 -10.92
C THR A 31 0.80 -1.01 -9.57
N LEU A 32 1.51 -1.51 -8.57
CA LEU A 32 1.02 -1.54 -7.19
C LEU A 32 1.76 -0.48 -6.38
N CYS A 33 1.01 0.47 -5.83
CA CYS A 33 1.51 1.34 -4.77
C CYS A 33 1.39 0.60 -3.44
N VAL A 34 2.49 0.54 -2.70
CA VAL A 34 2.59 -0.12 -1.39
C VAL A 34 2.96 0.88 -0.30
N SER A 35 2.35 0.72 0.87
CA SER A 35 2.74 1.43 2.10
C SER A 35 3.87 0.68 2.82
N SER A 36 4.76 1.42 3.48
CA SER A 36 5.85 0.88 4.31
C SER A 36 5.73 1.26 5.80
N GLN A 37 4.88 2.23 6.12
CA GLN A 37 4.58 2.72 7.46
C GLN A 37 3.07 2.97 7.58
N SER A 38 2.54 2.96 8.81
CA SER A 38 1.25 3.58 9.10
C SER A 38 1.53 4.97 9.67
N GLY A 39 1.04 6.00 8.96
CA GLY A 39 1.57 7.34 9.12
C GLY A 39 2.98 7.51 8.51
N CYS A 40 3.61 8.66 8.70
CA CYS A 40 4.95 8.95 8.18
C CYS A 40 5.72 9.95 9.06
N ALA A 41 6.98 9.63 9.37
CA ALA A 41 7.83 10.44 10.23
C ALA A 41 8.34 11.74 9.58
N MET A 42 8.34 11.83 8.25
CA MET A 42 8.95 12.96 7.54
C MET A 42 8.17 14.27 7.67
N ALA A 43 6.89 14.20 8.08
CA ALA A 43 6.04 15.37 8.31
C ALA A 43 6.01 16.39 7.14
N CYS A 44 6.04 15.91 5.89
CA CYS A 44 5.99 16.79 4.72
C CYS A 44 4.69 17.60 4.71
N ALA A 45 4.79 18.94 4.62
CA ALA A 45 3.64 19.85 4.75
C ALA A 45 2.51 19.61 3.73
N PHE A 46 2.86 19.10 2.55
CA PHE A 46 1.93 18.80 1.46
C PHE A 46 1.34 17.37 1.51
N CYS A 47 1.84 16.50 2.38
CA CYS A 47 1.45 15.09 2.42
C CYS A 47 0.39 14.84 3.49
N HIS A 48 -0.78 14.31 3.11
CA HIS A 48 -1.82 13.98 4.09
C HIS A 48 -1.33 12.95 5.11
N THR A 49 -0.59 11.93 4.66
CA THR A 49 0.04 10.93 5.53
C THR A 49 1.09 11.52 6.46
N GLY A 50 1.81 12.56 6.02
CA GLY A 50 2.76 13.30 6.85
C GLY A 50 2.10 14.04 8.01
N LYS A 51 0.88 14.57 7.81
CA LYS A 51 0.12 15.27 8.87
C LYS A 51 -0.33 14.34 10.01
N MET A 52 -0.40 13.03 9.76
CA MET A 52 -0.77 12.04 10.79
C MET A 52 0.37 11.75 11.78
N GLY A 53 1.62 12.10 11.45
CA GLY A 53 2.81 11.65 12.17
C GLY A 53 3.11 10.16 11.95
N LEU A 54 4.18 9.63 12.56
CA LEU A 54 4.49 8.19 12.49
C LEU A 54 3.75 7.43 13.60
N LEU A 55 3.00 6.39 13.24
CA LEU A 55 2.36 5.49 14.19
C LEU A 55 3.20 4.22 14.38
N THR A 56 3.60 3.57 13.29
CA THR A 56 4.47 2.38 13.31
C THR A 56 5.12 2.14 11.95
N SER A 57 6.28 1.48 11.96
CA SER A 57 6.84 0.85 10.75
C SER A 57 6.16 -0.49 10.50
N LEU A 58 5.94 -0.83 9.23
CA LEU A 58 5.42 -2.13 8.86
C LEU A 58 6.53 -3.19 8.88
N THR A 59 6.17 -4.40 9.29
CA THR A 59 7.00 -5.60 9.10
C THR A 59 7.06 -5.97 7.61
N ALA A 60 8.08 -6.73 7.21
CA ALA A 60 8.17 -7.24 5.85
C ALA A 60 6.92 -8.05 5.43
N GLY A 61 6.36 -8.85 6.35
CA GLY A 61 5.12 -9.60 6.12
C GLY A 61 3.93 -8.70 5.83
N GLN A 62 3.78 -7.60 6.59
CA GLN A 62 2.74 -6.61 6.36
C GLN A 62 2.89 -5.90 5.00
N ILE A 63 4.11 -5.60 4.56
CA ILE A 63 4.36 -5.02 3.22
C ILE A 63 3.99 -6.02 2.12
N VAL A 64 4.46 -7.27 2.21
CA VAL A 64 4.17 -8.32 1.21
C VAL A 64 2.68 -8.67 1.16
N SER A 65 1.97 -8.60 2.29
CA SER A 65 0.53 -8.88 2.33
C SER A 65 -0.29 -7.99 1.39
N GLN A 66 0.15 -6.73 1.17
CA GLN A 66 -0.49 -5.80 0.23
C GLN A 66 -0.42 -6.34 -1.21
N TRP A 67 0.73 -6.91 -1.59
CA TRP A 67 0.91 -7.53 -2.90
C TRP A 67 0.09 -8.82 -3.05
N VAL A 68 0.08 -9.66 -2.01
CA VAL A 68 -0.73 -10.89 -2.02
C VAL A 68 -2.20 -10.56 -2.20
N LEU A 69 -2.71 -9.54 -1.50
CA LEU A 69 -4.09 -9.08 -1.66
C LEU A 69 -4.35 -8.49 -3.06
N ALA A 70 -3.46 -7.61 -3.53
CA ALA A 70 -3.58 -7.03 -4.87
C ALA A 70 -3.58 -8.09 -5.98
N ARG A 71 -2.80 -9.16 -5.86
CA ARG A 71 -2.82 -10.30 -6.80
C ARG A 71 -4.12 -11.09 -6.79
N ARG A 72 -4.84 -11.11 -5.67
CA ARG A 72 -6.17 -11.73 -5.59
C ARG A 72 -7.22 -10.85 -6.26
N LEU A 73 -7.10 -9.53 -6.13
CA LEU A 73 -8.02 -8.56 -6.76
C LEU A 73 -7.79 -8.41 -8.27
N GLY A 74 -6.53 -8.41 -8.74
CA GLY A 74 -6.18 -8.27 -10.16
C GLY A 74 -6.33 -9.55 -10.99
N ARG A 75 -6.98 -10.59 -10.45
CA ARG A 75 -7.31 -11.84 -11.16
C ARG A 75 -8.72 -11.85 -11.77
N GLY A 76 -9.37 -10.69 -11.82
CA GLY A 76 -10.62 -10.47 -12.56
C GLY A 76 -10.37 -10.29 -14.05
#